data_AF-A0AAV2VI41-F1
#
_entry.id   AF-A0AAV2VI41-F1
#
_cell.length_a   1.000
_cell.length_b   1.000
_cell.length_c   1.000
_cell.angle_alpha   90.00
_cell.angle_beta   90.00
_cell.angle_gamma   90.00
#
_symmetry.space_group_name_H-M   'P 1'
#
loop_
_entity.id
_entity.type
_entity.pdbx_description
1 polymer ?
#
loop_
_entity_poly.entity_id
_entity_poly.type
_entity_poly.pdbx_seq_one_letter_code
_entity_poly.pdbx_strand_id
1 'polypeptide(L)'
;MSYVNGNINYWCERYNRTEQDLFNAAELYLRVANLVYAASRERILNRCFDYKFASNNSQVIRDKVKRTLDKGLSSCIKFGSDQSIDMLGNAIRTLGLKKQPKAKGICRNISMSDYLLLSDFNYFIAQKLFNNPFLNDTFELRNAVWDLVQYLLLLDTLEHGFEKESMNKISYHLVSTKEPQFFDNGYPLDFFVHDREFSNRNKRTVIACYQDRISTWIYSGIDAFRRAKEDSMEGDKLIFENY
;
A
#
# COMPACT_ATOMS: atom_id res chain seq x y z
N MET A 1 13.37 -33.30 -7.32
CA MET A 1 12.02 -32.98 -6.83
C MET A 1 12.05 -31.99 -5.63
N SER A 2 12.98 -31.01 -5.57
CA SER A 2 13.29 -30.31 -4.29
C SER A 2 13.45 -28.78 -4.30
N TYR A 3 13.33 -28.06 -5.41
CA TYR A 3 13.43 -26.58 -5.39
C TYR A 3 12.08 -25.85 -5.22
N VAL A 4 10.98 -26.50 -5.60
CA VAL A 4 9.65 -25.88 -5.62
C VAL A 4 9.05 -25.77 -4.22
N ASN A 5 9.10 -26.84 -3.42
CA ASN A 5 8.62 -26.85 -2.03
C ASN A 5 9.46 -25.96 -1.09
N GLY A 6 10.73 -25.69 -1.43
CA GLY A 6 11.58 -24.78 -0.66
C GLY A 6 11.09 -23.33 -0.69
N ASN A 7 10.37 -22.93 -1.73
CA ASN A 7 9.88 -21.55 -1.89
C ASN A 7 8.66 -21.25 -1.00
N ILE A 8 7.73 -22.20 -0.89
CA ILE A 8 6.53 -22.05 -0.04
C ILE A 8 6.93 -22.05 1.42
N ASN A 9 7.72 -23.04 1.84
CA ASN A 9 8.15 -23.16 3.23
C ASN A 9 8.94 -21.92 3.67
N TYR A 10 9.85 -21.43 2.82
CA TYR A 10 10.59 -20.20 3.10
C TYR A 10 9.67 -18.99 3.30
N TRP A 11 8.64 -18.81 2.46
CA TRP A 11 7.70 -17.70 2.62
C TRP A 11 6.88 -17.84 3.92
N CYS A 12 6.34 -19.03 4.18
CA CYS A 12 5.58 -19.32 5.39
C CYS A 12 6.41 -19.06 6.65
N GLU A 13 7.65 -19.54 6.69
CA GLU A 13 8.58 -19.34 7.83
C GLU A 13 8.99 -17.87 7.97
N ARG A 14 9.37 -17.21 6.87
CA ARG A 14 9.86 -15.83 6.92
C ARG A 14 8.80 -14.83 7.37
N TYR A 15 7.56 -15.01 6.92
CA TYR A 15 6.48 -14.07 7.19
C TYR A 15 5.50 -14.57 8.27
N ASN A 16 5.74 -15.75 8.86
CA ASN A 16 4.85 -16.40 9.82
C ASN A 16 3.41 -16.53 9.27
N ARG A 17 3.31 -17.13 8.08
CA ARG A 17 2.06 -17.29 7.31
C ARG A 17 1.83 -18.75 6.91
N THR A 18 0.64 -19.04 6.40
CA THR A 18 0.28 -20.38 5.90
C THR A 18 0.35 -20.45 4.36
N GLU A 19 0.41 -21.67 3.80
CA GLU A 19 0.28 -21.86 2.35
C GLU A 19 -1.06 -21.31 1.81
N GLN A 20 -2.12 -21.33 2.62
CA GLN A 20 -3.42 -20.76 2.27
C GLN A 20 -3.35 -19.23 2.15
N ASP A 21 -2.59 -18.57 3.01
CA ASP A 21 -2.35 -17.13 2.90
C ASP A 21 -1.59 -16.80 1.61
N LEU A 22 -0.57 -17.59 1.25
CA LEU A 22 0.16 -17.42 0.00
C LEU A 22 -0.76 -17.56 -1.22
N PHE A 23 -1.66 -18.55 -1.20
CA PHE A 23 -2.67 -18.74 -2.23
C PHE A 23 -3.61 -17.54 -2.33
N ASN A 24 -4.14 -17.06 -1.20
CA ASN A 24 -5.04 -15.91 -1.14
C ASN A 24 -4.35 -14.64 -1.64
N ALA A 25 -3.08 -14.45 -1.26
CA ALA A 25 -2.26 -13.33 -1.70
C ALA A 25 -2.08 -13.34 -3.22
N ALA A 26 -1.76 -14.50 -3.79
CA ALA A 26 -1.57 -14.66 -5.23
C ALA A 26 -2.87 -14.41 -6.02
N GLU A 27 -4.01 -14.92 -5.56
CA GLU A 27 -5.31 -14.64 -6.18
C GLU A 27 -5.66 -13.15 -6.13
N LEU A 28 -5.47 -12.52 -4.97
CA LEU A 28 -5.76 -11.12 -4.81
C LEU A 28 -4.81 -10.25 -5.66
N TYR A 29 -3.53 -10.58 -5.71
CA TYR A 29 -2.53 -9.87 -6.51
C TYR A 29 -2.86 -9.91 -8.00
N LEU A 30 -3.29 -11.07 -8.53
CA LEU A 30 -3.79 -11.18 -9.91
C LEU A 30 -5.05 -10.34 -10.16
N ARG A 31 -5.96 -10.27 -9.19
CA ARG A 31 -7.16 -9.41 -9.30
C ARG A 31 -6.83 -7.92 -9.28
N VAL A 32 -5.76 -7.50 -8.60
CA VAL A 32 -5.24 -6.13 -8.68
C VAL A 32 -4.54 -5.91 -10.02
N ALA A 33 -3.76 -6.87 -10.51
CA ALA A 33 -3.15 -6.79 -11.85
C ALA A 33 -4.22 -6.60 -12.96
N ASN A 34 -5.33 -7.31 -12.87
CA ASN A 34 -6.47 -7.11 -13.78
C ASN A 34 -7.05 -5.69 -13.73
N LEU A 35 -6.98 -5.00 -12.57
CA LEU A 35 -7.45 -3.62 -12.44
C LEU A 35 -6.61 -2.66 -13.30
N VAL A 36 -5.31 -2.94 -13.49
CA VAL A 36 -4.40 -2.10 -14.31
C VAL A 36 -4.97 -1.89 -15.71
N TYR A 37 -5.50 -2.94 -16.34
CA TYR A 37 -6.02 -2.88 -17.71
C TYR A 37 -7.56 -2.86 -17.81
N ALA A 38 -8.26 -2.82 -16.68
CA ALA A 38 -9.71 -2.88 -16.68
C ALA A 38 -10.34 -1.61 -17.27
N ALA A 39 -11.29 -1.76 -18.20
CA ALA A 39 -12.11 -0.64 -18.70
C ALA A 39 -12.87 0.11 -17.58
N SER A 40 -13.16 -0.59 -16.47
CA SER A 40 -13.82 -0.01 -15.30
C SER A 40 -12.88 0.67 -14.28
N ARG A 41 -11.57 0.69 -14.54
CA ARG A 41 -10.55 1.18 -13.61
C ARG A 41 -10.83 2.60 -13.14
N GLU A 42 -11.02 3.56 -14.06
CA GLU A 42 -11.27 4.95 -13.67
C GLU A 42 -12.52 5.09 -12.79
N ARG A 43 -13.59 4.36 -13.09
CA ARG A 43 -14.81 4.39 -12.25
C ARG A 43 -14.55 3.83 -10.85
N ILE A 44 -13.75 2.77 -10.74
CA ILE A 44 -13.40 2.16 -9.43
C ILE A 44 -12.50 3.12 -8.63
N LEU A 45 -11.47 3.67 -9.26
CA LEU A 45 -10.50 4.56 -8.60
C LEU A 45 -11.09 5.94 -8.27
N ASN A 46 -12.17 6.33 -8.96
CA ASN A 46 -12.84 7.61 -8.74
C ASN A 46 -14.14 7.54 -7.92
N ARG A 47 -14.50 6.36 -7.41
CA ARG A 47 -15.72 6.18 -6.62
C ARG A 47 -15.82 7.21 -5.49
N CYS A 48 -16.99 7.79 -5.34
CA CYS A 48 -17.31 8.68 -4.23
C CYS A 48 -17.71 7.86 -3.02
N PHE A 49 -17.37 8.34 -1.84
CA PHE A 49 -17.69 7.70 -0.58
C PHE A 49 -18.18 8.71 0.43
N ASP A 50 -19.01 8.26 1.36
CA ASP A 50 -19.35 9.02 2.55
C ASP A 50 -18.15 9.00 3.48
N TYR A 51 -17.25 9.96 3.30
CA TYR A 51 -15.97 9.98 3.99
C TYR A 51 -16.18 10.12 5.51
N LYS A 52 -15.53 9.26 6.30
CA LYS A 52 -15.31 9.54 7.73
C LYS A 52 -14.62 10.89 7.94
N PHE A 53 -13.83 11.32 6.96
CA PHE A 53 -13.22 12.64 6.87
C PHE A 53 -13.86 13.50 5.77
N ALA A 54 -15.18 13.72 5.79
CA ALA A 54 -15.88 14.52 4.79
C ALA A 54 -15.46 16.01 4.80
N SER A 55 -14.37 16.33 4.10
CA SER A 55 -13.83 17.67 3.94
C SER A 55 -13.21 17.83 2.54
N ASN A 56 -13.03 19.07 2.09
CA ASN A 56 -12.32 19.39 0.85
C ASN A 56 -10.90 18.80 0.82
N ASN A 57 -10.25 18.66 1.98
CA ASN A 57 -8.90 18.14 2.08
C ASN A 57 -8.80 16.65 1.74
N SER A 58 -9.84 15.85 1.99
CA SER A 58 -9.87 14.44 1.57
C SER A 58 -9.83 14.29 0.05
N GLN A 59 -10.48 15.20 -0.68
CA GLN A 59 -10.41 15.25 -2.14
C GLN A 59 -9.01 15.66 -2.61
N VAL A 60 -8.39 16.67 -1.98
CA VAL A 60 -7.02 17.11 -2.28
C VAL A 60 -6.01 15.98 -2.07
N ILE A 61 -6.11 15.24 -0.96
CA ILE A 61 -5.29 14.06 -0.67
C ILE A 61 -5.44 13.01 -1.77
N ARG A 62 -6.69 12.66 -2.11
CA ARG A 62 -6.99 11.67 -3.14
C ARG A 62 -6.41 12.08 -4.49
N ASP A 63 -6.62 13.33 -4.91
CA ASP A 63 -6.15 13.82 -6.20
C ASP A 63 -4.62 13.87 -6.27
N LYS A 64 -3.95 14.28 -5.19
CA LYS A 64 -2.48 14.28 -5.10
C LYS A 64 -1.90 12.89 -5.34
N VAL A 65 -2.43 11.89 -4.63
CA VAL A 65 -1.93 10.51 -4.74
C VAL A 65 -2.34 9.89 -6.08
N LYS A 66 -3.57 10.13 -6.55
CA LYS A 66 -4.04 9.64 -7.86
C LYS A 66 -3.19 10.18 -9.01
N ARG A 67 -2.76 11.44 -8.99
CA ARG A 67 -1.86 11.99 -10.02
C ARG A 67 -0.54 11.23 -10.11
N THR A 68 -0.03 10.71 -8.99
CA THR A 68 1.19 9.89 -8.97
C THR A 68 0.91 8.50 -9.50
N LEU A 69 -0.18 7.87 -9.05
CA LEU A 69 -0.66 6.58 -9.54
C LEU A 69 -0.88 6.60 -11.07
N ASP A 70 -1.57 7.62 -11.59
CA ASP A 70 -1.89 7.74 -13.01
C ASP A 70 -0.64 7.83 -13.89
N LYS A 71 0.43 8.46 -13.40
CA LYS A 71 1.74 8.47 -14.07
C LYS A 71 2.35 7.07 -14.11
N GLY A 72 2.34 6.35 -13.00
CA GLY A 72 2.83 4.96 -12.92
C GLY A 72 2.03 4.02 -13.83
N LEU A 73 0.71 4.11 -13.79
CA LEU A 73 -0.19 3.33 -14.65
C LEU A 73 0.04 3.63 -16.13
N SER A 74 0.19 4.91 -16.50
CA SER A 74 0.44 5.31 -17.88
C SER A 74 1.79 4.77 -18.38
N SER A 75 2.82 4.76 -17.54
CA SER A 75 4.11 4.12 -17.83
C SER A 75 3.94 2.62 -18.07
N CYS A 76 3.30 1.92 -17.13
CA CYS A 76 3.05 0.49 -17.24
C CYS A 76 2.23 0.12 -18.48
N ILE A 77 1.24 0.92 -18.88
CA ILE A 77 0.41 0.66 -20.08
C ILE A 77 1.19 0.95 -21.36
N LYS A 78 2.06 1.96 -21.34
CA LYS A 78 2.88 2.32 -22.51
C LYS A 78 3.98 1.30 -22.78
N PHE A 79 4.60 0.77 -21.74
CA PHE A 79 5.75 -0.13 -21.85
C PHE A 79 5.43 -1.60 -21.61
N GLY A 80 4.31 -1.89 -20.94
CA GLY A 80 3.83 -3.26 -20.75
C GLY A 80 2.86 -3.70 -21.85
N SER A 81 2.52 -4.97 -21.82
CA SER A 81 1.50 -5.59 -22.68
C SER A 81 0.50 -6.39 -21.86
N ASP A 82 -0.68 -6.71 -22.40
CA ASP A 82 -1.65 -7.59 -21.74
C ASP A 82 -1.04 -8.98 -21.41
N GLN A 83 -0.01 -9.40 -22.16
CA GLN A 83 0.75 -10.62 -21.88
C GLN A 83 1.47 -10.60 -20.53
N SER A 84 1.71 -9.41 -19.96
CA SER A 84 2.35 -9.25 -18.64
C SER A 84 1.54 -9.92 -17.53
N ILE A 85 0.20 -9.93 -17.63
CA ILE A 85 -0.67 -10.64 -16.68
C ILE A 85 -0.49 -12.15 -16.82
N ASP A 86 -0.45 -12.68 -18.04
CA ASP A 86 -0.24 -14.11 -18.29
C ASP A 86 1.12 -14.56 -17.77
N MET A 87 2.16 -13.73 -17.94
CA MET A 87 3.49 -13.97 -17.42
C MET A 87 3.54 -13.95 -15.89
N LEU A 88 2.88 -12.98 -15.26
CA LEU A 88 2.71 -12.96 -13.81
C LEU A 88 1.99 -14.22 -13.32
N GLY A 89 0.92 -14.63 -14.02
CA GLY A 89 0.22 -15.88 -13.77
C GLY A 89 1.14 -17.11 -13.88
N ASN A 90 1.99 -17.17 -14.91
CA ASN A 90 2.97 -18.24 -15.07
C ASN A 90 4.00 -18.25 -13.93
N ALA A 91 4.53 -17.08 -13.53
CA ALA A 91 5.44 -16.96 -12.39
C ALA A 91 4.79 -17.48 -11.10
N ILE A 92 3.52 -17.15 -10.87
CA ILE A 92 2.74 -17.66 -9.73
C ILE A 92 2.58 -19.18 -9.78
N ARG A 93 2.34 -19.77 -10.97
CA ARG A 93 2.25 -21.24 -11.11
C ARG A 93 3.55 -21.93 -10.70
N THR A 94 4.71 -21.29 -10.92
CA THR A 94 6.02 -21.85 -10.53
C THR A 94 6.23 -21.94 -9.02
N LEU A 95 5.39 -21.28 -8.22
CA LEU A 95 5.45 -21.37 -6.76
C LEU A 95 5.12 -22.78 -6.24
N GLY A 96 4.43 -23.60 -7.03
CA GLY A 96 4.10 -24.99 -6.67
C GLY A 96 2.99 -25.14 -5.64
N LEU A 97 2.08 -24.16 -5.58
CA LEU A 97 0.90 -24.23 -4.73
C LEU A 97 0.05 -25.48 -5.05
N LYS A 98 -0.50 -26.12 -4.01
CA LYS A 98 -1.41 -27.27 -4.18
C LYS A 98 -2.62 -26.98 -5.08
N LYS A 99 -3.11 -25.75 -5.02
CA LYS A 99 -4.19 -25.23 -5.88
C LYS A 99 -3.65 -24.05 -6.67
N GLN A 100 -4.07 -23.94 -7.93
CA GLN A 100 -3.67 -22.84 -8.78
C GLN A 100 -4.56 -21.62 -8.55
N PRO A 101 -3.98 -20.45 -8.19
CA PRO A 101 -4.71 -19.19 -8.06
C PRO A 101 -5.45 -18.85 -9.34
N LYS A 102 -6.70 -18.40 -9.24
CA LYS A 102 -7.50 -17.98 -10.39
C LYS A 102 -7.35 -16.47 -10.62
N ALA A 103 -6.96 -16.08 -11.83
CA ALA A 103 -6.90 -14.67 -12.26
C ALA A 103 -8.29 -14.06 -12.57
N LYS A 104 -9.38 -14.54 -11.95
CA LYS A 104 -10.73 -14.09 -12.30
C LYS A 104 -11.15 -12.86 -11.49
N GLY A 105 -11.75 -11.89 -12.19
CA GLY A 105 -12.35 -10.71 -11.58
C GLY A 105 -11.34 -9.60 -11.30
N ILE A 106 -11.82 -8.56 -10.62
CA ILE A 106 -11.07 -7.34 -10.34
C ILE A 106 -11.12 -7.06 -8.83
N CYS A 107 -10.03 -6.55 -8.28
CA CYS A 107 -9.98 -6.03 -6.92
C CYS A 107 -10.55 -4.60 -6.91
N ARG A 108 -11.52 -4.30 -6.03
CA ARG A 108 -12.16 -2.98 -5.95
C ARG A 108 -11.80 -2.23 -4.67
N ASN A 109 -11.41 -2.95 -3.63
CA ASN A 109 -11.08 -2.46 -2.30
C ASN A 109 -10.01 -3.36 -1.68
N ILE A 110 -9.24 -2.79 -0.76
CA ILE A 110 -8.20 -3.49 -0.01
C ILE A 110 -8.34 -3.07 1.45
N SER A 111 -8.54 -4.04 2.34
CA SER A 111 -8.45 -3.83 3.78
C SER A 111 -6.99 -3.80 4.24
N MET A 112 -6.73 -3.37 5.48
CA MET A 112 -5.38 -3.49 6.05
C MET A 112 -4.86 -4.94 6.07
N SER A 113 -5.73 -5.91 6.36
CA SER A 113 -5.34 -7.33 6.35
C SER A 113 -4.89 -7.77 4.95
N ASP A 114 -5.63 -7.37 3.92
CA ASP A 114 -5.28 -7.62 2.52
C ASP A 114 -3.95 -6.96 2.14
N TYR A 115 -3.77 -5.70 2.55
CA TYR A 115 -2.55 -4.95 2.28
C TYR A 115 -1.32 -5.62 2.90
N LEU A 116 -1.39 -6.03 4.17
CA LEU A 116 -0.29 -6.74 4.85
C LEU A 116 0.08 -8.02 4.12
N LEU A 117 -0.94 -8.78 3.70
CA LEU A 117 -0.75 -10.02 2.96
C LEU A 117 -0.10 -9.77 1.58
N LEU A 118 -0.55 -8.74 0.86
CA LEU A 118 0.00 -8.36 -0.43
C LEU A 118 1.41 -7.76 -0.31
N SER A 119 1.74 -7.09 0.78
CA SER A 119 3.08 -6.56 1.05
C SER A 119 4.09 -7.71 1.14
N ASP A 120 3.80 -8.72 1.98
CA ASP A 120 4.62 -9.93 2.13
C ASP A 120 4.79 -10.65 0.78
N PHE A 121 3.71 -10.73 -0.01
CA PHE A 121 3.72 -11.37 -1.32
C PHE A 121 4.48 -10.57 -2.40
N ASN A 122 4.34 -9.24 -2.41
CA ASN A 122 4.95 -8.36 -3.41
C ASN A 122 6.48 -8.44 -3.40
N TYR A 123 7.09 -8.54 -2.22
CA TYR A 123 8.53 -8.79 -2.10
C TYR A 123 8.93 -10.18 -2.56
N PHE A 124 8.13 -11.19 -2.21
CA PHE A 124 8.38 -12.57 -2.57
C PHE A 124 8.29 -12.82 -4.08
N ILE A 125 7.25 -12.30 -4.74
CA ILE A 125 7.07 -12.48 -6.18
C ILE A 125 8.11 -11.70 -7.00
N ALA A 126 8.55 -10.53 -6.52
CA ALA A 126 9.62 -9.77 -7.19
C ALA A 126 10.88 -10.62 -7.39
N GLN A 127 11.30 -11.38 -6.37
CA GLN A 127 12.44 -12.31 -6.47
C GLN A 127 12.27 -13.37 -7.57
N LYS A 128 11.03 -13.76 -7.86
CA LYS A 128 10.73 -14.76 -8.91
C LYS A 128 10.66 -14.14 -10.29
N LEU A 129 10.28 -12.87 -10.39
CA LEU A 129 10.25 -12.14 -11.65
C LEU A 129 11.67 -11.84 -12.17
N PHE A 130 12.66 -11.62 -11.29
CA PHE A 130 14.06 -11.31 -11.67
C PHE A 130 14.71 -12.33 -12.62
N ASN A 131 14.25 -13.57 -12.66
CA ASN A 131 14.80 -14.62 -13.53
C ASN A 131 14.00 -14.79 -14.84
N ASN A 132 13.09 -13.87 -15.17
CA ASN A 132 12.24 -13.96 -16.35
C ASN A 132 12.87 -13.23 -17.56
N PRO A 133 12.90 -13.83 -18.77
CA PRO A 133 13.39 -13.17 -19.99
C PRO A 133 12.64 -11.87 -20.36
N PHE A 134 11.45 -11.63 -19.80
CA PHE A 134 10.64 -10.41 -19.97
C PHE A 134 10.55 -9.62 -18.66
N LEU A 135 11.69 -9.52 -17.95
CA LEU A 135 11.81 -8.86 -16.65
C LEU A 135 11.22 -7.45 -16.64
N ASN A 136 11.46 -6.66 -17.69
CA ASN A 136 11.05 -5.26 -17.72
C ASN A 136 9.52 -5.11 -17.64
N ASP A 137 8.77 -5.79 -18.52
CA ASP A 137 7.31 -5.69 -18.59
C ASP A 137 6.64 -6.20 -17.29
N THR A 138 7.13 -7.32 -16.77
CA THR A 138 6.61 -7.91 -15.54
C THR A 138 6.96 -7.11 -14.29
N PHE A 139 8.09 -6.41 -14.29
CA PHE A 139 8.49 -5.51 -13.21
C PHE A 139 7.67 -4.22 -13.20
N GLU A 140 7.40 -3.63 -14.37
CA GLU A 140 6.50 -2.46 -14.51
C GLU A 140 5.09 -2.80 -14.03
N LEU A 141 4.55 -3.96 -14.43
CA LEU A 141 3.25 -4.44 -13.94
C LEU A 141 3.25 -4.62 -12.42
N ARG A 142 4.31 -5.19 -11.84
CA ARG A 142 4.45 -5.36 -10.39
C ARG A 142 4.44 -4.02 -9.66
N ASN A 143 5.12 -3.00 -10.18
CA ASN A 143 5.12 -1.66 -9.59
C ASN A 143 3.72 -1.01 -9.69
N ALA A 144 3.07 -1.08 -10.86
CA ALA A 144 1.71 -0.59 -11.04
C ALA A 144 0.69 -1.28 -10.12
N VAL A 145 0.83 -2.59 -9.91
CA VAL A 145 0.03 -3.34 -8.93
C VAL A 145 0.26 -2.80 -7.54
N TRP A 146 1.52 -2.59 -7.14
CA TRP A 146 1.83 -2.10 -5.80
C TRP A 146 1.34 -0.67 -5.55
N ASP A 147 1.40 0.21 -6.56
CA ASP A 147 0.83 1.56 -6.48
C ASP A 147 -0.69 1.52 -6.33
N LEU A 148 -1.37 0.64 -7.08
CA LEU A 148 -2.80 0.41 -6.92
C LEU A 148 -3.15 -0.11 -5.52
N VAL A 149 -2.34 -1.03 -4.98
CA VAL A 149 -2.55 -1.56 -3.63
C VAL A 149 -2.53 -0.45 -2.58
N GLN A 150 -1.51 0.42 -2.63
CA GLN A 150 -1.37 1.54 -1.71
C GLN A 150 -2.50 2.56 -1.88
N TYR A 151 -2.88 2.90 -3.12
CA TYR A 151 -3.98 3.83 -3.36
C TYR A 151 -5.34 3.26 -2.91
N LEU A 152 -5.61 1.98 -3.14
CA LEU A 152 -6.83 1.33 -2.67
C LEU A 152 -6.89 1.29 -1.13
N LEU A 153 -5.76 1.08 -0.45
CA LEU A 153 -5.71 1.16 1.01
C LEU A 153 -5.90 2.61 1.50
N LEU A 154 -5.34 3.61 0.82
CA LEU A 154 -5.59 5.02 1.14
C LEU A 154 -7.09 5.35 1.03
N LEU A 155 -7.76 4.88 -0.02
CA LEU A 155 -9.20 5.04 -0.15
C LEU A 155 -9.96 4.41 1.01
N ASP A 156 -9.57 3.19 1.41
CA ASP A 156 -10.13 2.51 2.58
C ASP A 156 -9.90 3.32 3.87
N THR A 157 -8.70 3.88 4.06
CA THR A 157 -8.40 4.74 5.22
C THR A 157 -9.23 6.02 5.22
N LEU A 158 -9.46 6.65 4.06
CA LEU A 158 -10.26 7.88 3.98
C LEU A 158 -11.76 7.61 4.21
N GLU A 159 -12.25 6.45 3.78
CA GLU A 159 -13.64 6.02 3.92
C GLU A 159 -13.93 5.56 5.35
N HIS A 160 -13.12 4.64 5.89
CA HIS A 160 -13.40 3.94 7.15
C HIS A 160 -12.57 4.46 8.34
N GLY A 161 -11.52 5.24 8.07
CA GLY A 161 -10.55 5.67 9.07
C GLY A 161 -9.47 4.64 9.37
N PHE A 162 -8.79 4.88 10.49
CA PHE A 162 -7.78 4.01 11.08
C PHE A 162 -8.44 3.08 12.11
N GLU A 163 -7.80 1.94 12.36
CA GLU A 163 -8.21 0.98 13.39
C GLU A 163 -8.07 1.57 14.81
N LYS A 164 -7.09 2.46 15.01
CA LYS A 164 -6.85 3.15 16.28
C LYS A 164 -7.57 4.49 16.34
N GLU A 165 -8.33 4.70 17.42
CA GLU A 165 -9.14 5.91 17.58
C GLU A 165 -8.29 7.18 17.79
N SER A 166 -7.14 7.05 18.45
CA SER A 166 -6.12 8.11 18.54
C SER A 166 -5.69 8.61 17.15
N MET A 167 -5.42 7.70 16.21
CA MET A 167 -5.10 8.04 14.83
C MET A 167 -6.27 8.74 14.15
N ASN A 168 -7.51 8.27 14.34
CA ASN A 168 -8.69 8.94 13.80
C ASN A 168 -8.80 10.40 14.28
N LYS A 169 -8.54 10.66 15.58
CA LYS A 169 -8.56 12.02 16.14
C LYS A 169 -7.49 12.93 15.53
N ILE A 170 -6.27 12.43 15.39
CA ILE A 170 -5.15 13.16 14.77
C ILE A 170 -5.49 13.48 13.32
N SER A 171 -5.90 12.45 12.55
CA SER A 171 -6.27 12.58 11.15
C SER A 171 -7.43 13.57 10.97
N TYR A 172 -8.47 13.48 11.81
CA TYR A 172 -9.58 14.42 11.76
C TYR A 172 -9.11 15.85 12.03
N HIS A 173 -8.27 16.06 13.05
CA HIS A 173 -7.73 17.39 13.34
C HIS A 173 -6.90 17.93 12.17
N LEU A 174 -5.96 17.16 11.62
CA LEU A 174 -5.15 17.58 10.48
C LEU A 174 -6.02 17.92 9.27
N VAL A 175 -6.93 17.01 8.90
CA VAL A 175 -7.79 17.14 7.73
C VAL A 175 -8.82 18.27 7.88
N SER A 176 -9.25 18.60 9.10
CA SER A 176 -10.22 19.69 9.34
C SER A 176 -9.59 21.07 9.55
N THR A 177 -8.32 21.14 9.97
CA THR A 177 -7.69 22.42 10.38
C THR A 177 -6.58 22.90 9.48
N LYS A 178 -5.97 22.02 8.68
CA LYS A 178 -4.89 22.39 7.76
C LYS A 178 -5.43 22.88 6.43
N GLU A 179 -4.74 23.83 5.82
CA GLU A 179 -5.03 24.29 4.47
C GLU A 179 -4.74 23.20 3.43
N PRO A 180 -5.43 23.19 2.28
CA PRO A 180 -5.19 22.23 1.19
C PRO A 180 -3.71 22.03 0.80
N GLN A 181 -2.93 23.11 0.80
CA GLN A 181 -1.51 23.11 0.44
C GLN A 181 -0.67 22.25 1.37
N PHE A 182 -1.10 22.07 2.63
CA PHE A 182 -0.44 21.17 3.58
C PHE A 182 -0.39 19.73 3.07
N PHE A 183 -1.47 19.29 2.39
CA PHE A 183 -1.55 17.96 1.79
C PHE A 183 -0.93 17.92 0.40
N ASP A 184 -1.15 18.97 -0.41
CA ASP A 184 -0.63 19.00 -1.78
C ASP A 184 0.90 19.10 -1.85
N ASN A 185 1.53 19.76 -0.88
CA ASN A 185 3.00 19.85 -0.75
C ASN A 185 3.64 18.69 0.02
N GLY A 186 2.83 17.81 0.61
CA GLY A 186 3.30 16.69 1.43
C GLY A 186 3.29 15.33 0.72
N TYR A 187 3.41 14.29 1.55
CA TYR A 187 3.41 12.87 1.21
C TYR A 187 2.25 12.15 1.91
N PRO A 188 1.00 12.23 1.38
CA PRO A 188 -0.15 11.64 2.07
C PRO A 188 -0.08 10.12 2.24
N LEU A 189 0.62 9.39 1.37
CA LEU A 189 0.81 7.94 1.51
C LEU A 189 1.54 7.57 2.80
N ASP A 190 2.52 8.38 3.23
CA ASP A 190 3.24 8.16 4.49
C ASP A 190 2.25 8.05 5.64
N PHE A 191 1.34 9.02 5.76
CA PHE A 191 0.39 9.05 6.87
C PHE A 191 -0.80 8.09 6.70
N PHE A 192 -1.44 8.06 5.53
CA PHE A 192 -2.69 7.30 5.35
C PHE A 192 -2.48 5.81 5.04
N VAL A 193 -1.26 5.39 4.71
CA VAL A 193 -0.91 4.01 4.38
C VAL A 193 0.20 3.48 5.30
N HIS A 194 1.39 4.09 5.28
CA HIS A 194 2.55 3.55 6.00
C HIS A 194 2.41 3.68 7.52
N ASP A 195 1.92 4.83 8.00
CA ASP A 195 1.70 5.04 9.42
C ASP A 195 0.51 4.21 9.94
N ARG A 196 -0.48 3.97 9.09
CA ARG A 196 -1.57 3.03 9.39
C ARG A 196 -1.03 1.61 9.55
N GLU A 197 -0.20 1.14 8.62
CA GLU A 197 0.48 -0.17 8.72
C GLU A 197 1.31 -0.27 10.01
N PHE A 198 2.16 0.73 10.27
CA PHE A 198 3.07 0.70 11.41
C PHE A 198 2.34 0.76 12.75
N SER A 199 1.30 1.60 12.84
CA SER A 199 0.51 1.74 14.06
C SER A 199 -0.28 0.48 14.39
N ASN A 200 -0.69 -0.32 13.40
CA ASN A 200 -1.31 -1.62 13.64
C ASN A 200 -0.32 -2.67 14.15
N ARG A 201 0.94 -2.58 13.78
CA ARG A 201 1.99 -3.52 14.24
C ARG A 201 2.52 -3.19 15.64
N ASN A 202 2.44 -1.94 16.07
CA ASN A 202 3.07 -1.47 17.30
C ASN A 202 2.05 -0.99 18.33
N LYS A 203 2.30 -1.31 19.61
CA LYS A 203 1.43 -0.85 20.70
C LYS A 203 1.46 0.67 20.86
N ARG A 204 2.66 1.26 20.89
CA ARG A 204 2.88 2.70 21.04
C ARG A 204 3.70 3.27 19.89
N THR A 205 3.25 4.38 19.31
CA THR A 205 3.94 5.06 18.22
C THR A 205 3.91 6.57 18.44
N VAL A 206 5.01 7.26 18.17
CA VAL A 206 5.01 8.73 18.10
C VAL A 206 5.06 9.11 16.63
N ILE A 207 4.14 9.97 16.19
CA ILE A 207 4.10 10.52 14.84
C ILE A 207 4.50 11.99 14.94
N ALA A 208 5.64 12.33 14.35
CA ALA A 208 6.03 13.71 14.17
C ALA A 208 5.71 14.12 12.74
N CYS A 209 5.09 15.29 12.55
CA CYS A 209 4.74 15.83 11.25
C CYS A 209 5.27 17.26 11.14
N TYR A 210 5.71 17.69 9.96
CA TYR A 210 6.03 19.11 9.76
C TYR A 210 4.79 20.00 9.95
N GLN A 211 5.01 21.26 10.34
CA GLN A 211 3.92 22.23 10.50
C GLN A 211 3.29 22.67 9.16
N ASP A 212 4.08 22.70 8.09
CA ASP A 212 3.75 23.24 6.77
C ASP A 212 3.32 22.18 5.74
N ARG A 213 3.62 20.89 5.96
CA ARG A 213 3.26 19.79 5.07
C ARG A 213 3.02 18.47 5.80
N ILE A 214 2.18 17.61 5.24
CA ILE A 214 2.03 16.23 5.72
C ILE A 214 3.27 15.41 5.32
N SER A 215 4.12 15.09 6.27
CA SER A 215 5.25 14.18 6.08
C SER A 215 5.68 13.72 7.46
N THR A 216 5.69 12.41 7.65
CA THR A 216 5.69 11.84 8.98
C THR A 216 6.95 11.07 9.31
N TRP A 217 7.38 11.19 10.56
CA TRP A 217 8.34 10.29 11.16
C TRP A 217 7.68 9.51 12.27
N ILE A 218 7.96 8.22 12.26
CA ILE A 218 7.42 7.29 13.23
C ILE A 218 8.52 6.77 14.14
N TYR A 219 8.23 6.79 15.43
CA TYR A 219 9.11 6.26 16.47
C TYR A 219 8.38 5.21 17.31
N SER A 220 9.09 4.15 17.69
CA SER A 220 8.59 3.05 18.54
C SER A 220 8.54 3.43 20.02
N GLY A 221 7.99 4.60 20.35
CA GLY A 221 7.86 5.12 21.71
C GLY A 221 8.57 6.46 21.94
N ILE A 222 8.24 7.09 23.07
CA ILE A 222 8.67 8.46 23.39
C ILE A 222 10.17 8.61 23.58
N ASP A 223 10.85 7.59 24.10
CA ASP A 223 12.30 7.65 24.34
C ASP A 223 13.09 7.59 23.02
N ALA A 224 12.59 6.83 22.03
CA ALA A 224 13.17 6.82 20.69
C ALA A 224 13.00 8.18 20.01
N PHE A 225 11.83 8.81 20.19
CA PHE A 225 11.59 10.17 19.71
C PHE A 225 12.50 11.20 20.38
N ARG A 226 12.64 11.17 21.71
CA ARG A 226 13.47 12.14 22.45
C ARG A 226 14.92 12.11 22.00
N ARG A 227 15.51 10.91 21.85
CA ARG A 227 16.87 10.76 21.31
C ARG A 227 17.00 11.35 19.91
N ALA A 228 16.07 11.01 19.01
CA ALA A 228 16.08 11.55 17.66
C ALA A 228 15.90 13.08 17.63
N LYS A 229 15.12 13.64 18.54
CA LYS A 229 14.92 15.08 18.68
C LYS A 229 16.16 15.78 19.24
N GLU A 230 16.88 15.17 20.17
CA GLU A 230 18.15 15.71 20.69
C GLU A 230 19.23 15.75 19.58
N ASP A 231 19.20 14.78 18.67
CA ASP A 231 20.09 14.72 17.50
C ASP A 231 19.66 15.64 16.34
N SER A 232 18.39 16.06 16.29
CA SER A 232 17.83 16.91 15.23
C SER A 232 17.53 18.34 15.73
N MET A 233 18.12 19.38 15.15
CA MET A 233 17.82 20.79 15.48
C MET A 233 16.42 21.28 15.01
N GLU A 234 15.40 20.43 15.01
CA GLU A 234 14.13 20.72 14.32
C GLU A 234 13.02 21.16 15.30
N GLY A 235 12.76 22.48 15.32
CA GLY A 235 11.67 23.13 16.08
C GLY A 235 10.30 23.11 15.40
N ASP A 236 10.21 22.64 14.15
CA ASP A 236 9.04 22.86 13.28
C ASP A 236 8.11 21.64 13.15
N LYS A 237 8.04 20.79 14.18
CA LYS A 237 7.23 19.55 14.15
C LYS A 237 6.03 19.60 15.08
N LEU A 238 4.87 19.20 14.56
CA LEU A 238 3.72 18.74 15.34
C LEU A 238 4.00 17.32 15.83
N ILE A 239 3.76 17.04 17.10
CA ILE A 239 4.04 15.73 17.72
C ILE A 239 2.73 15.15 18.21
N PHE A 240 2.45 13.92 17.78
CA PHE A 240 1.28 13.17 18.20
C PHE A 240 1.70 11.83 18.80
N GLU A 241 1.17 11.50 19.97
CA GLU A 241 1.41 10.22 20.63
C GLU A 241 0.21 9.29 20.44
N ASN A 242 0.51 8.07 20.00
CA ASN A 242 -0.45 7.00 19.82
C ASN A 242 -0.26 5.96 20.93
N TYR A 243 -1.28 5.80 21.77
CA TYR A 243 -1.32 4.88 22.90
C TYR A 243 -2.17 3.65 22.59
#